data_AF-A0ABD2A4J0-F1
#
_entry.id   AF-A0ABD2A4J0-F1
#
_cell.length_a   1.000
_cell.length_b   1.000
_cell.length_c   1.000
_cell.angle_alpha   90.00
_cell.angle_beta   90.00
_cell.angle_gamma   90.00
#
_symmetry.space_group_name_H-M   'P 1'
#
loop_
_entity.id
_entity.type
_entity.pdbx_description
1 polymer ?
#
loop_
_entity_poly.entity_id
_entity_poly.type
_entity_poly.pdbx_seq_one_letter_code
_entity_poly.pdbx_strand_id
1 'polypeptide(L)'
;MKLSEGKDNFPDSFCPQEPSLFYRIFRKNATTLEKFHLQISRTELYPKDSSYVDELLHQMATQPITHVGNSKGRRHSTEISDRLSEQHASSFQTNEVRSVVIVCRTRIPGGPVKPAGSSSSKYLITERVCDALVEANAFVLPSFSNPQPSSFLFPPLCGDPSTQKPIKLGDFVLAFCPALEIKQIRTNVAEVHIADSNASRFREFSFIFPREQQTLPNHFYFTDFERHTAEIASFHLDRLLGFRRAMPVTGRTLNITTEIYNIADGELLKTFFVSPAGNLCFHGKCSYYCDTAHAVCGNPDTLEGSFAAFLPNKSFATRKAWRHPWRRSYHKRRKAQWEHDSQYCSLVKEIPPYDEGRRLLDLMDMSVFDFLTGNMDRHHYETFKIFGNDTFTLHVDHGRGFGKPFHDETSILAPILQCCMIRQSTLGTLLKFHNGPIRLSAAMKQSMARDPVAPVLWEPHLIALDRRIGMILQAIRECVNREDSDQLVVQSEKKEKAEIEMRT
;
A
#
# COMPACT_ATOMS: atom_id res chain seq x y z
N MET A 1 -28.01 49.01 -40.13
CA MET A 1 -28.18 47.60 -40.55
C MET A 1 -26.93 46.82 -40.16
N LYS A 2 -26.99 46.05 -39.08
CA LYS A 2 -26.14 44.87 -38.88
C LYS A 2 -26.79 43.98 -37.81
N LEU A 3 -26.79 42.70 -38.16
CA LEU A 3 -27.55 41.57 -37.62
C LEU A 3 -27.40 41.34 -36.12
N SER A 4 -28.52 40.99 -35.49
CA SER A 4 -28.63 40.43 -34.14
C SER A 4 -28.15 38.98 -34.11
N GLU A 5 -27.22 38.67 -33.23
CA GLU A 5 -26.76 37.32 -32.93
C GLU A 5 -27.81 36.53 -32.12
N GLY A 6 -27.95 35.25 -32.49
CA GLY A 6 -28.90 34.30 -31.93
C GLY A 6 -28.56 33.86 -30.52
N LYS A 7 -29.63 33.58 -29.77
CA LYS A 7 -29.62 32.88 -28.49
C LYS A 7 -29.28 31.41 -28.71
N ASP A 8 -28.21 30.92 -28.11
CA ASP A 8 -28.04 29.49 -27.86
C ASP A 8 -28.52 29.17 -26.44
N ASN A 9 -29.63 28.43 -26.39
CA ASN A 9 -30.24 27.88 -25.19
C ASN A 9 -29.33 26.80 -24.59
N PHE A 10 -28.84 27.02 -23.36
CA PHE A 10 -28.31 25.94 -22.52
C PHE A 10 -29.48 25.31 -21.75
N PRO A 11 -29.58 23.97 -21.65
CA PRO A 11 -30.64 23.33 -20.88
C PRO A 11 -30.43 23.58 -19.39
N ASP A 12 -31.35 24.35 -18.81
CA ASP A 12 -31.55 24.50 -17.37
C ASP A 12 -32.05 23.18 -16.75
N SER A 13 -31.14 22.26 -16.46
CA SER A 13 -31.41 21.16 -15.52
C SER A 13 -30.12 20.49 -15.06
N PHE A 14 -29.35 21.18 -14.21
CA PHE A 14 -28.40 20.53 -13.31
C PHE A 14 -28.72 21.01 -11.89
N CYS A 15 -29.47 20.17 -11.17
CA CYS A 15 -29.79 20.41 -9.76
C CYS A 15 -28.51 20.20 -8.91
N PRO A 16 -28.23 21.04 -7.90
CA PRO A 16 -26.95 21.04 -7.19
C PRO A 16 -26.95 19.96 -6.11
N GLN A 17 -26.28 18.83 -6.36
CA GLN A 17 -25.98 17.84 -5.32
C GLN A 17 -24.46 17.85 -5.04
N GLU A 18 -24.15 18.40 -3.85
CA GLU A 18 -22.84 18.47 -3.18
C GLU A 18 -21.68 19.19 -3.91
N PRO A 19 -20.92 20.05 -3.19
CA PRO A 19 -19.86 20.82 -3.82
C PRO A 19 -18.72 19.89 -4.23
N SER A 20 -18.60 19.60 -5.53
CA SER A 20 -17.37 19.13 -6.15
C SER A 20 -16.20 19.99 -5.65
N LEU A 21 -15.09 19.35 -5.31
CA LEU A 21 -13.91 19.83 -4.54
C LEU A 21 -13.38 21.24 -4.89
N PHE A 22 -13.80 21.87 -5.99
CA PHE A 22 -13.15 23.00 -6.60
C PHE A 22 -14.09 24.00 -7.33
N TYR A 23 -15.25 24.35 -6.77
CA TYR A 23 -16.08 25.43 -7.38
C TYR A 23 -15.43 26.82 -7.38
N ARG A 24 -14.27 27.00 -6.73
CA ARG A 24 -13.67 28.33 -6.53
C ARG A 24 -12.71 28.83 -7.61
N ILE A 25 -12.32 28.05 -8.61
CA ILE A 25 -11.53 28.58 -9.75
C ILE A 25 -11.84 27.76 -11.02
N PHE A 26 -12.95 28.05 -11.70
CA PHE A 26 -13.06 27.69 -13.12
C PHE A 26 -12.13 28.63 -13.91
N ARG A 27 -10.85 28.25 -14.01
CA ARG A 27 -9.98 28.83 -15.05
C ARG A 27 -10.46 28.23 -16.36
N LYS A 28 -10.83 29.09 -17.32
CA LYS A 28 -11.17 28.67 -18.71
C LYS A 28 -10.08 27.80 -19.37
N ASN A 29 -8.86 27.80 -18.81
CA ASN A 29 -7.69 27.06 -19.28
C ASN A 29 -7.20 26.01 -18.27
N ALA A 30 -8.10 25.30 -17.56
CA ALA A 30 -7.69 24.23 -16.65
C ALA A 30 -7.14 23.01 -17.42
N THR A 31 -6.07 22.40 -16.90
CA THR A 31 -5.47 21.17 -17.46
C THR A 31 -6.39 19.97 -17.29
N THR A 32 -6.16 18.89 -18.04
CA THR A 32 -6.92 17.64 -17.90
C THR A 32 -6.75 17.04 -16.50
N LEU A 33 -5.58 17.17 -15.88
CA LEU A 33 -5.34 16.73 -14.49
C LEU A 33 -6.13 17.56 -13.48
N GLU A 34 -6.17 18.88 -13.66
CA GLU A 34 -6.99 19.75 -12.82
C GLU A 34 -8.47 19.40 -12.97
N LYS A 35 -8.97 19.21 -14.20
CA LYS A 35 -10.36 18.80 -14.47
C LYS A 35 -10.71 17.47 -13.80
N PHE A 36 -9.79 16.50 -13.82
CA PHE A 36 -9.93 15.26 -13.04
C PHE A 36 -9.98 15.53 -11.53
N HIS A 37 -9.13 16.41 -11.00
CA HIS A 37 -9.19 16.80 -9.58
C HIS A 37 -10.53 17.46 -9.21
N LEU A 38 -11.15 18.23 -10.12
CA LEU A 38 -12.48 18.82 -9.91
C LEU A 38 -13.57 17.75 -9.74
N GLN A 39 -13.41 16.56 -10.33
CA GLN A 39 -14.40 15.48 -10.28
C GLN A 39 -14.36 14.66 -8.99
N ILE A 40 -13.34 14.86 -8.15
CA ILE A 40 -13.22 14.13 -6.88
C ILE A 40 -14.41 14.50 -5.99
N SER A 41 -15.15 13.48 -5.57
CA SER A 41 -16.35 13.61 -4.74
C SER A 41 -16.20 12.92 -3.39
N ARG A 42 -17.23 12.98 -2.56
CA ARG A 42 -17.29 12.29 -1.27
C ARG A 42 -17.29 10.76 -1.39
N THR A 43 -17.75 10.22 -2.53
CA THR A 43 -18.06 8.79 -2.70
C THR A 43 -17.11 8.05 -3.63
N GLU A 44 -16.50 8.74 -4.59
CA GLU A 44 -15.60 8.20 -5.59
C GLU A 44 -14.59 9.25 -6.09
N LEU A 45 -13.49 8.76 -6.67
CA LEU A 45 -12.39 9.60 -7.16
C LEU A 45 -12.70 10.21 -8.54
N TYR A 46 -13.49 9.53 -9.35
CA TYR A 46 -13.95 10.00 -10.66
C TYR A 46 -15.27 9.31 -11.03
N PRO A 47 -16.16 9.95 -11.80
CA PRO A 47 -17.40 9.32 -12.24
C PRO A 47 -17.18 8.30 -13.36
N LYS A 48 -18.13 7.37 -13.50
CA LYS A 48 -18.09 6.28 -14.49
C LYS A 48 -17.82 6.75 -15.92
N ASP A 49 -18.46 7.84 -16.33
CA ASP A 49 -18.42 8.35 -17.70
C ASP A 49 -17.43 9.52 -17.86
N SER A 50 -16.40 9.57 -16.99
CA SER A 50 -15.38 10.63 -17.06
C SER A 50 -14.48 10.47 -18.29
N SER A 51 -14.68 11.33 -19.28
CA SER A 51 -13.78 11.47 -20.44
C SER A 51 -12.37 11.90 -20.04
N TYR A 52 -12.23 12.66 -18.95
CA TYR A 52 -10.93 13.17 -18.49
C TYR A 52 -10.01 12.06 -17.98
N VAL A 53 -10.57 10.96 -17.47
CA VAL A 53 -9.71 9.85 -17.04
C VAL A 53 -9.06 9.19 -18.25
N ASP A 54 -9.82 8.91 -19.31
CA ASP A 54 -9.26 8.27 -20.50
C ASP A 54 -8.32 9.22 -21.26
N GLU A 55 -8.62 10.53 -21.26
CA GLU A 55 -7.71 11.56 -21.77
C GLU A 55 -6.41 11.65 -20.95
N LEU A 56 -6.48 11.54 -19.61
CA LEU A 56 -5.29 11.49 -18.75
C LEU A 56 -4.43 10.26 -19.01
N LEU A 57 -5.04 9.08 -19.19
CA LEU A 57 -4.31 7.87 -19.55
C LEU A 57 -3.56 8.08 -20.87
N HIS A 58 -4.23 8.65 -21.88
CA HIS A 58 -3.60 8.96 -23.15
C HIS A 58 -2.45 9.97 -23.01
N GLN A 59 -2.64 11.05 -22.25
CA GLN A 59 -1.60 12.05 -22.02
C GLN A 59 -0.38 11.48 -21.29
N MET A 60 -0.58 10.67 -20.25
CA MET A 60 0.50 9.98 -19.54
C MET A 60 1.31 9.08 -20.47
N ALA A 61 0.64 8.38 -21.38
CA ALA A 61 1.25 7.46 -22.32
C ALA A 61 2.03 8.16 -23.45
N THR A 62 1.65 9.37 -23.85
CA THR A 62 2.11 9.96 -25.12
C THR A 62 2.82 11.31 -24.99
N GLN A 63 2.54 12.11 -23.97
CA GLN A 63 3.08 13.45 -23.89
C GLN A 63 4.59 13.44 -23.57
N PRO A 64 5.37 14.38 -24.12
CA PRO A 64 6.79 14.49 -23.82
C PRO A 64 7.05 14.70 -22.33
N ILE A 65 8.06 14.02 -21.79
CA ILE A 65 8.51 14.24 -20.42
C ILE A 65 9.47 15.43 -20.41
N THR A 66 9.22 16.39 -19.52
CA THR A 66 10.01 17.63 -19.41
C THR A 66 10.99 17.59 -18.25
N HIS A 67 10.72 16.80 -17.21
CA HIS A 67 11.56 16.70 -16.03
C HIS A 67 11.36 15.37 -15.30
N VAL A 68 12.44 14.80 -14.76
CA VAL A 68 12.40 13.62 -13.90
C VAL A 68 13.22 13.86 -12.63
N GLY A 69 12.56 13.68 -11.48
CA GLY A 69 13.20 13.79 -10.17
C GLY A 69 12.98 12.53 -9.33
N ASN A 70 13.85 12.26 -8.37
CA ASN A 70 13.58 11.18 -7.40
C ASN A 70 12.45 11.62 -6.46
N SER A 71 11.35 10.85 -6.40
CA SER A 71 10.27 11.16 -5.45
C SER A 71 10.85 11.05 -4.06
N LYS A 72 10.83 12.16 -3.30
CA LYS A 72 11.02 12.10 -1.84
C LYS A 72 9.85 11.30 -1.28
N GLY A 73 9.99 9.96 -1.22
CA GLY A 73 9.04 9.07 -0.54
C GLY A 73 8.68 9.71 0.81
N ARG A 74 7.41 9.69 1.19
CA ARG A 74 6.85 10.45 2.33
C ARG A 74 7.85 10.53 3.49
N ARG A 75 8.62 11.61 3.54
CA ARG A 75 9.54 11.93 4.62
C ARG A 75 9.04 13.22 5.25
N HIS A 76 8.50 13.07 6.45
CA HIS A 76 8.60 13.97 7.60
C HIS A 76 8.16 15.45 7.55
N SER A 77 7.58 16.00 6.49
CA SER A 77 7.32 17.45 6.49
C SER A 77 5.94 17.92 6.96
N THR A 78 5.03 17.07 7.47
CA THR A 78 3.68 17.60 7.86
C THR A 78 2.93 16.91 8.99
N GLU A 79 3.41 15.81 9.58
CA GLU A 79 2.72 15.18 10.74
C GLU A 79 3.35 15.52 12.10
N ILE A 80 4.53 16.12 12.12
CA ILE A 80 5.16 16.63 13.35
C ILE A 80 4.56 17.99 13.75
N SER A 81 3.99 18.76 12.81
CA SER A 81 3.42 20.09 13.13
C SER A 81 2.07 20.00 13.86
N ASP A 82 1.24 19.00 13.57
CA ASP A 82 -0.12 18.89 14.14
C ASP A 82 -0.13 18.23 15.53
N ARG A 83 0.99 17.64 15.98
CA ARG A 83 1.14 17.10 17.36
C ARG A 83 1.86 18.03 18.32
N LEU A 84 2.57 19.05 17.81
CA LEU A 84 3.35 19.97 18.63
C LEU A 84 2.60 21.25 19.01
N SER A 85 1.33 21.41 18.60
CA SER A 85 0.52 22.59 18.93
C SER A 85 -0.26 22.49 20.25
N GLU A 86 -0.28 21.33 20.92
CA GLU A 86 -1.16 21.11 22.10
C GLU A 86 -0.44 20.59 23.36
N GLN A 87 0.89 20.57 23.40
CA GLN A 87 1.62 20.24 24.64
C GLN A 87 2.65 21.31 24.99
N HIS A 88 2.20 22.25 25.81
CA HIS A 88 2.91 22.95 26.88
C HIS A 88 4.33 23.49 26.63
N ALA A 89 4.39 24.81 26.79
CA ALA A 89 5.49 25.50 27.47
C ALA A 89 5.98 24.74 28.71
N SER A 90 7.24 24.31 28.68
CA SER A 90 8.18 24.42 29.80
C SER A 90 9.59 24.11 29.32
N SER A 91 10.53 24.97 29.68
CA SER A 91 11.98 24.76 29.65
C SER A 91 12.38 23.34 30.07
N PHE A 92 13.35 22.71 29.40
CA PHE A 92 14.62 22.33 30.05
C PHE A 92 15.67 21.85 29.04
N GLN A 93 16.91 22.06 29.47
CA GLN A 93 18.21 21.97 28.84
C GLN A 93 18.58 20.66 28.13
N THR A 94 19.39 20.87 27.09
CA THR A 94 20.52 20.04 26.60
C THR A 94 20.91 18.85 27.46
N ASN A 95 21.01 17.67 26.83
CA ASN A 95 22.10 16.74 27.10
C ASN A 95 22.40 15.85 25.88
N GLU A 96 23.70 15.74 25.60
CA GLU A 96 24.34 14.92 24.59
C GLU A 96 24.05 13.43 24.75
N VAL A 97 23.84 12.69 23.64
CA VAL A 97 24.20 11.27 23.57
C VAL A 97 24.91 10.96 22.25
N ARG A 98 26.24 10.95 22.39
CA ARG A 98 27.31 10.19 21.74
C ARG A 98 26.94 9.27 20.56
N SER A 99 27.46 9.63 19.40
CA SER A 99 27.66 8.79 18.22
C SER A 99 28.54 7.58 18.52
N VAL A 100 28.11 6.37 18.14
CA VAL A 100 28.98 5.19 18.05
C VAL A 100 29.59 5.17 16.65
N VAL A 101 30.87 5.54 16.56
CA VAL A 101 31.72 5.37 15.38
C VAL A 101 32.32 3.98 15.45
N ILE A 102 31.91 3.06 14.57
CA ILE A 102 32.64 1.81 14.37
C ILE A 102 33.84 2.12 13.47
N VAL A 103 34.99 2.32 14.10
CA VAL A 103 36.30 2.37 13.43
C VAL A 103 36.74 0.93 13.17
N CYS A 104 36.70 0.47 11.92
CA CYS A 104 37.42 -0.73 11.52
C CYS A 104 38.93 -0.43 11.55
N ARG A 105 39.58 -0.70 12.68
CA ARG A 105 41.05 -0.76 12.76
C ARG A 105 41.50 -2.12 12.24
N THR A 106 42.10 -2.14 11.05
CA THR A 106 42.99 -3.23 10.61
C THR A 106 44.17 -3.31 11.57
N ARG A 107 44.25 -4.37 12.36
CA ARG A 107 45.39 -4.66 13.23
C ARG A 107 46.32 -5.60 12.48
N ILE A 108 47.41 -5.04 11.94
CA ILE A 108 48.59 -5.80 11.52
C ILE A 108 49.35 -6.21 12.79
N PRO A 109 49.70 -7.48 13.02
CA PRO A 109 50.70 -7.87 14.00
C PRO A 109 52.06 -8.09 13.31
N GLY A 110 53.08 -7.30 13.68
CA GLY A 110 54.48 -7.75 13.60
C GLY A 110 54.83 -8.57 14.86
N GLY A 111 55.77 -9.52 14.87
CA GLY A 111 56.69 -10.07 13.87
C GLY A 111 57.04 -11.53 14.26
N PRO A 112 58.27 -12.09 14.07
CA PRO A 112 59.49 -11.58 13.43
C PRO A 112 59.90 -12.37 12.15
N VAL A 113 60.99 -11.93 11.53
CA VAL A 113 61.59 -12.34 10.25
C VAL A 113 62.35 -13.66 10.32
N LYS A 114 62.19 -14.58 9.34
CA LYS A 114 63.24 -15.23 8.47
C LYS A 114 62.70 -16.43 7.64
N PRO A 115 63.41 -16.90 6.57
CA PRO A 115 62.82 -16.96 5.22
C PRO A 115 62.80 -18.36 4.54
N ALA A 116 62.28 -18.34 3.30
CA ALA A 116 62.56 -19.21 2.14
C ALA A 116 61.59 -20.37 1.82
N GLY A 117 61.28 -20.52 0.52
CA GLY A 117 61.07 -21.83 -0.10
C GLY A 117 59.75 -22.10 -0.83
N SER A 118 59.75 -21.85 -2.15
CA SER A 118 59.26 -22.73 -3.23
C SER A 118 57.85 -23.38 -3.23
N SER A 119 57.16 -23.07 -4.32
CA SER A 119 56.50 -24.00 -5.27
C SER A 119 55.09 -24.56 -5.01
N SER A 120 54.29 -24.33 -6.06
CA SER A 120 53.32 -25.24 -6.71
C SER A 120 52.04 -25.70 -6.00
N SER A 121 50.94 -25.17 -6.54
CA SER A 121 49.76 -25.89 -7.06
C SER A 121 49.10 -26.99 -6.21
N LYS A 122 47.82 -26.76 -5.88
CA LYS A 122 46.73 -27.69 -6.20
C LYS A 122 45.35 -27.05 -6.01
N TYR A 123 44.50 -27.27 -7.01
CA TYR A 123 43.07 -27.02 -7.06
C TYR A 123 42.31 -27.79 -5.96
N LEU A 124 41.21 -27.24 -5.44
CA LEU A 124 39.83 -27.77 -5.59
C LEU A 124 38.85 -27.10 -4.58
N ILE A 125 37.75 -26.58 -5.15
CA ILE A 125 36.33 -26.69 -4.76
C ILE A 125 35.99 -26.85 -3.26
N THR A 126 35.16 -25.93 -2.72
CA THR A 126 33.87 -26.16 -2.01
C THR A 126 33.45 -24.85 -1.31
N GLU A 127 32.32 -24.23 -1.68
CA GLU A 127 31.04 -24.33 -0.95
C GLU A 127 31.17 -24.42 0.58
N ARG A 128 30.67 -23.40 1.30
CA ARG A 128 29.81 -23.51 2.50
C ARG A 128 29.54 -22.12 3.09
N VAL A 129 28.28 -21.67 3.12
CA VAL A 129 27.32 -21.87 4.23
C VAL A 129 27.68 -21.00 5.44
N CYS A 130 26.97 -19.87 5.59
CA CYS A 130 26.84 -19.19 6.88
C CYS A 130 25.65 -19.83 7.62
N ASP A 131 25.90 -20.96 8.26
CA ASP A 131 25.00 -21.47 9.29
C ASP A 131 25.26 -20.74 10.60
N ALA A 132 24.15 -20.35 11.22
CA ALA A 132 24.09 -19.79 12.55
C ALA A 132 24.46 -20.86 13.59
N LEU A 133 25.29 -20.49 14.58
CA LEU A 133 25.37 -21.19 15.85
C LEU A 133 24.91 -20.27 16.97
N VAL A 134 23.71 -20.56 17.45
CA VAL A 134 23.20 -20.20 18.76
C VAL A 134 23.79 -21.23 19.73
N GLU A 135 24.71 -20.83 20.59
CA GLU A 135 25.08 -21.65 21.76
C GLU A 135 24.08 -21.40 22.89
N ALA A 136 23.19 -22.37 23.10
CA ALA A 136 22.52 -22.59 24.37
C ALA A 136 23.18 -23.84 24.99
N ASN A 137 23.92 -23.64 26.08
CA ASN A 137 24.54 -24.72 26.84
C ASN A 137 23.50 -25.47 27.69
N ALA A 138 23.36 -26.77 27.46
CA ALA A 138 22.86 -27.74 28.45
C ALA A 138 23.57 -29.08 28.23
N PHE A 139 24.41 -29.48 29.20
CA PHE A 139 25.01 -30.80 29.32
C PHE A 139 23.99 -31.80 29.90
N VAL A 140 23.98 -33.04 29.40
CA VAL A 140 23.15 -34.17 29.87
C VAL A 140 24.09 -35.34 30.23
N LEU A 141 23.91 -36.06 31.35
CA LEU A 141 23.34 -37.44 31.47
C LEU A 141 23.91 -38.13 32.76
N PRO A 142 23.43 -39.30 33.25
CA PRO A 142 22.14 -40.01 33.04
C PRO A 142 21.53 -40.77 34.29
N SER A 143 20.32 -41.35 34.06
CA SER A 143 19.73 -42.60 34.63
C SER A 143 19.14 -42.66 36.07
N PHE A 144 17.82 -42.93 36.19
CA PHE A 144 17.16 -44.13 36.79
C PHE A 144 15.71 -43.87 37.30
N SER A 145 14.80 -44.79 36.94
CA SER A 145 13.56 -45.29 37.60
C SER A 145 12.48 -44.37 38.23
N ASN A 146 11.21 -44.63 37.85
CA ASN A 146 9.92 -44.32 38.52
C ASN A 146 9.78 -45.06 39.90
N PRO A 147 8.75 -44.86 40.79
CA PRO A 147 7.54 -43.99 40.74
C PRO A 147 7.09 -43.27 42.08
N GLN A 148 6.10 -42.34 41.99
CA GLN A 148 5.01 -42.03 42.96
C GLN A 148 5.32 -41.35 44.34
N PRO A 149 4.32 -40.76 45.07
CA PRO A 149 4.31 -39.34 45.48
C PRO A 149 4.32 -39.09 47.01
N SER A 150 4.53 -37.85 47.46
CA SER A 150 4.08 -37.40 48.78
C SER A 150 3.89 -35.89 48.92
N SER A 151 2.79 -35.59 49.58
CA SER A 151 2.19 -34.35 50.08
C SER A 151 2.88 -33.77 51.31
N PHE A 152 2.88 -32.44 51.47
CA PHE A 152 2.78 -31.72 52.77
C PHE A 152 2.17 -30.33 52.50
N LEU A 153 0.89 -30.08 52.83
CA LEU A 153 0.33 -29.56 54.11
C LEU A 153 0.72 -28.10 54.47
N PHE A 154 -0.08 -27.13 53.97
CA PHE A 154 -0.91 -26.10 54.68
C PHE A 154 -0.63 -25.77 56.18
N PRO A 155 -1.08 -24.62 56.78
CA PRO A 155 -1.74 -23.40 56.25
C PRO A 155 -1.32 -22.06 56.99
N PRO A 156 -2.18 -21.06 57.31
CA PRO A 156 -1.95 -19.64 56.96
C PRO A 156 -1.87 -18.70 58.19
N LEU A 157 -1.44 -17.44 58.05
CA LEU A 157 -1.77 -16.40 59.05
C LEU A 157 -1.91 -15.01 58.42
N CYS A 158 -3.12 -14.46 58.54
CA CYS A 158 -3.43 -13.03 58.40
C CYS A 158 -2.81 -12.23 59.55
N GLY A 159 -2.44 -10.97 59.29
CA GLY A 159 -2.14 -9.98 60.32
C GLY A 159 -1.82 -8.60 59.74
N ASP A 160 -2.73 -7.65 59.94
CA ASP A 160 -2.58 -6.18 59.90
C ASP A 160 -3.16 -5.69 61.26
N PRO A 161 -2.84 -4.54 61.89
CA PRO A 161 -2.18 -3.35 61.36
C PRO A 161 -1.17 -2.61 62.28
N SER A 162 -0.64 -1.51 61.73
CA SER A 162 -0.01 -0.36 62.42
C SER A 162 1.50 -0.44 62.71
N THR A 163 2.31 0.07 61.78
CA THR A 163 3.29 1.14 62.04
C THR A 163 3.95 1.67 60.76
N GLN A 164 3.93 3.00 60.61
CA GLN A 164 4.88 3.87 59.91
C GLN A 164 4.78 4.11 58.38
N LYS A 165 4.04 5.20 58.07
CA LYS A 165 4.27 6.31 57.11
C LYS A 165 4.43 6.04 55.58
N PRO A 166 3.98 7.01 54.75
CA PRO A 166 3.68 6.79 53.34
C PRO A 166 4.89 7.04 52.44
N ILE A 167 5.19 6.09 51.55
CA ILE A 167 6.02 6.35 50.37
C ILE A 167 5.07 6.45 49.18
N LYS A 168 4.89 7.68 48.67
CA LYS A 168 4.23 7.93 47.39
C LYS A 168 5.11 7.32 46.29
N LEU A 169 4.65 6.22 45.69
CA LEU A 169 5.18 5.77 44.41
C LEU A 169 4.45 6.56 43.31
N GLY A 170 4.96 7.78 43.05
CA GLY A 170 4.56 8.58 41.92
C GLY A 170 5.04 7.95 40.61
N ASP A 171 4.19 8.08 39.60
CA ASP A 171 4.55 8.17 38.18
C ASP A 171 5.30 6.98 37.56
N PHE A 172 4.61 5.83 37.48
CA PHE A 172 4.80 4.97 36.32
C PHE A 172 4.22 5.67 35.09
N VAL A 173 5.03 6.52 34.47
CA VAL A 173 4.86 6.87 33.07
C VAL A 173 5.03 5.57 32.29
N LEU A 174 3.93 5.00 31.81
CA LEU A 174 3.94 4.09 30.68
C LEU A 174 4.61 4.87 29.53
N ALA A 175 5.93 4.70 29.42
CA ALA A 175 6.66 5.14 28.26
C ALA A 175 6.10 4.35 27.08
N PHE A 176 5.13 4.96 26.39
CA PHE A 176 4.73 4.56 25.06
C PHE A 176 6.02 4.49 24.24
N CYS A 177 6.45 3.26 23.96
CA CYS A 177 7.50 3.01 22.99
C CYS A 177 7.08 3.80 21.73
N PRO A 178 7.91 4.74 21.23
CA PRO A 178 7.55 5.50 20.05
C PRO A 178 7.20 4.48 18.97
N ALA A 179 5.96 4.55 18.48
CA ALA A 179 5.45 3.64 17.48
C ALA A 179 6.50 3.57 16.36
N LEU A 180 7.02 2.37 16.10
CA LEU A 180 7.84 2.11 14.94
C LEU A 180 6.95 2.43 13.73
N GLU A 181 7.07 3.65 13.23
CA GLU A 181 6.33 4.14 12.08
C GLU A 181 6.87 3.35 10.88
N ILE A 182 6.10 2.37 10.43
CA ILE A 182 6.45 1.59 9.25
C ILE A 182 6.29 2.53 8.07
N LYS A 183 7.42 3.10 7.65
CA LYS A 183 7.56 3.87 6.43
C LYS A 183 7.09 2.98 5.30
N GLN A 184 6.11 3.49 4.56
CA GLN A 184 5.66 2.92 3.32
C GLN A 184 6.87 2.56 2.45
N ILE A 185 7.01 1.26 2.16
CA ILE A 185 8.16 0.70 1.45
C ILE A 185 7.91 0.95 -0.03
N ARG A 186 8.48 2.03 -0.57
CA ARG A 186 8.46 2.31 -2.00
C ARG A 186 9.84 2.10 -2.58
N THR A 187 9.90 1.32 -3.65
CA THR A 187 11.12 1.01 -4.35
C THR A 187 11.12 1.74 -5.70
N ASN A 188 12.16 2.51 -6.01
CA ASN A 188 12.34 3.24 -7.29
C ASN A 188 11.12 4.03 -7.79
N VAL A 189 10.64 5.01 -7.01
CA VAL A 189 9.58 5.92 -7.46
C VAL A 189 10.16 7.24 -7.94
N ALA A 190 9.92 7.59 -9.21
CA ALA A 190 10.25 8.89 -9.76
C ALA A 190 9.03 9.82 -9.79
N GLU A 191 9.28 11.12 -9.66
CA GLU A 191 8.33 12.19 -9.97
C GLU A 191 8.62 12.68 -11.38
N VAL A 192 7.67 12.50 -12.29
CA VAL A 192 7.81 12.80 -13.71
C VAL A 192 6.87 13.94 -14.08
N HIS A 193 7.35 14.95 -14.81
CA HIS A 193 6.52 16.06 -15.33
C HIS A 193 6.37 15.93 -16.85
N ILE A 194 5.16 16.09 -17.38
CA ILE A 194 4.91 16.08 -18.85
C ILE A 194 4.63 17.47 -19.41
N ALA A 195 4.79 17.62 -20.72
CA ALA A 195 4.49 18.82 -21.48
C ALA A 195 2.98 19.04 -21.65
N ASP A 196 2.32 19.52 -20.60
CA ASP A 196 1.13 20.39 -20.72
C ASP A 196 1.02 21.24 -19.44
N SER A 197 1.03 22.57 -19.64
CA SER A 197 0.85 23.65 -18.66
C SER A 197 0.89 23.29 -17.15
N ASN A 198 2.09 23.24 -16.56
CA ASN A 198 2.31 23.30 -15.10
C ASN A 198 1.33 22.49 -14.22
N ALA A 199 1.43 21.15 -14.14
CA ALA A 199 1.18 20.36 -12.91
C ALA A 199 1.01 18.84 -13.10
N SER A 200 1.28 18.27 -14.27
CA SER A 200 1.11 16.84 -14.50
C SER A 200 2.31 16.05 -13.97
N ARG A 201 2.33 15.88 -12.63
CA ARG A 201 3.23 14.95 -11.95
C ARG A 201 2.70 13.54 -12.12
N PHE A 202 3.58 12.58 -12.34
CA PHE A 202 3.27 11.15 -12.36
C PHE A 202 4.24 10.36 -11.51
N ARG A 203 3.72 9.32 -10.84
CA ARG A 203 4.56 8.36 -10.13
C ARG A 203 4.94 7.29 -11.13
N GLU A 204 6.22 7.19 -11.40
CA GLU A 204 6.79 6.03 -12.07
C GLU A 204 7.06 4.96 -11.02
N PHE A 205 6.63 3.73 -11.27
CA PHE A 205 7.11 2.56 -10.52
C PHE A 205 7.88 1.70 -11.52
N SER A 206 9.15 1.46 -11.23
CA SER A 206 10.02 0.71 -12.15
C SER A 206 10.70 -0.42 -11.39
N PHE A 207 10.12 -1.61 -11.53
CA PHE A 207 10.79 -2.90 -11.37
C PHE A 207 10.41 -3.75 -12.56
N ILE A 208 11.43 -4.16 -13.32
CA ILE A 208 11.26 -5.01 -14.50
C ILE A 208 11.46 -6.45 -14.05
N PHE A 209 10.37 -7.07 -13.64
CA PHE A 209 10.30 -8.53 -13.66
C PHE A 209 9.46 -8.95 -14.86
N PRO A 210 9.83 -10.04 -15.57
CA PRO A 210 8.97 -10.65 -16.56
C PRO A 210 7.57 -10.90 -15.99
N ARG A 211 6.55 -10.86 -16.83
CA ARG A 211 5.15 -11.04 -16.41
C ARG A 211 4.91 -12.40 -15.72
N GLU A 212 5.73 -13.38 -16.07
CA GLU A 212 5.69 -14.75 -15.58
C GLU A 212 6.37 -14.93 -14.21
N GLN A 213 7.19 -13.96 -13.80
CA GLN A 213 7.94 -14.07 -12.56
C GLN A 213 7.02 -13.96 -11.35
N GLN A 214 6.97 -15.01 -10.55
CA GLN A 214 6.19 -15.06 -9.33
C GLN A 214 6.99 -14.59 -8.12
N THR A 215 6.30 -14.11 -7.10
CA THR A 215 6.87 -13.86 -5.78
C THR A 215 7.37 -15.17 -5.20
N LEU A 216 8.64 -15.21 -4.78
CA LEU A 216 9.24 -16.40 -4.21
C LEU A 216 8.44 -16.88 -2.98
N PRO A 217 8.23 -18.20 -2.80
CA PRO A 217 7.44 -18.72 -1.68
C PRO A 217 7.93 -18.27 -0.30
N ASN A 218 9.25 -18.11 -0.16
CA ASN A 218 9.91 -17.71 1.09
C ASN A 218 9.93 -16.20 1.35
N HIS A 219 9.48 -15.38 0.39
CA HIS A 219 9.38 -13.94 0.59
C HIS A 219 8.16 -13.59 1.43
N PHE A 220 8.38 -12.80 2.47
CA PHE A 220 7.30 -12.16 3.20
C PHE A 220 6.73 -11.02 2.38
N TYR A 221 5.47 -10.66 2.65
CA TYR A 221 4.78 -9.51 2.01
C TYR A 221 5.56 -8.20 2.13
N PHE A 222 6.31 -7.99 3.22
CA PHE A 222 7.12 -6.78 3.43
C PHE A 222 8.49 -6.78 2.68
N THR A 223 8.89 -7.92 2.13
CA THR A 223 10.10 -8.08 1.29
C THR A 223 9.78 -8.27 -0.18
N ASP A 224 8.50 -8.36 -0.54
CA ASP A 224 8.11 -8.52 -1.94
C ASP A 224 8.44 -7.26 -2.74
N PHE A 225 8.80 -7.45 -4.00
CA PHE A 225 9.07 -6.34 -4.89
C PHE A 225 7.76 -5.76 -5.42
N GLU A 226 7.75 -4.45 -5.62
CA GLU A 226 6.67 -3.80 -6.33
C GLU A 226 6.72 -4.15 -7.83
N ARG A 227 5.55 -4.19 -8.48
CA ARG A 227 5.35 -4.51 -9.89
C ARG A 227 4.53 -3.42 -10.52
N HIS A 228 5.07 -2.78 -11.54
CA HIS A 228 4.40 -1.69 -12.24
C HIS A 228 3.09 -2.17 -12.92
N THR A 229 3.08 -3.39 -13.43
CA THR A 229 1.88 -4.04 -14.00
C THR A 229 0.77 -4.23 -12.99
N ALA A 230 1.10 -4.43 -11.71
CA ALA A 230 0.10 -4.58 -10.67
C ALA A 230 -0.65 -3.27 -10.41
N GLU A 231 0.02 -2.12 -10.48
CA GLU A 231 -0.64 -0.81 -10.40
C GLU A 231 -1.62 -0.59 -11.57
N ILE A 232 -1.17 -0.87 -12.80
CA ILE A 232 -2.01 -0.75 -14.01
C ILE A 232 -3.23 -1.67 -13.89
N ALA A 233 -3.01 -2.97 -13.66
CA ALA A 233 -4.09 -3.94 -13.56
C ALA A 233 -5.07 -3.63 -12.42
N SER A 234 -4.57 -3.14 -11.28
CA SER A 234 -5.42 -2.79 -10.13
C SER A 234 -6.34 -1.60 -10.43
N PHE A 235 -5.87 -0.59 -11.18
CA PHE A 235 -6.72 0.48 -11.68
C PHE A 235 -7.86 -0.04 -12.57
N HIS A 236 -7.55 -0.91 -13.54
CA HIS A 236 -8.56 -1.50 -14.42
C HIS A 236 -9.57 -2.37 -13.64
N LEU A 237 -9.10 -3.14 -12.65
CA LEU A 237 -9.95 -3.96 -11.79
C LEU A 237 -10.88 -3.10 -10.92
N ASP A 238 -10.36 -2.03 -10.29
CA ASP A 238 -11.14 -1.10 -9.48
C ASP A 238 -12.27 -0.44 -10.30
N ARG A 239 -11.97 -0.05 -11.55
CA ARG A 239 -12.94 0.48 -12.50
C ARG A 239 -14.01 -0.54 -12.87
N LEU A 240 -13.63 -1.81 -13.13
CA LEU A 240 -14.57 -2.89 -13.49
C LEU A 240 -15.47 -3.31 -12.33
N LEU A 241 -14.96 -3.29 -11.10
CA LEU A 241 -15.75 -3.54 -9.89
C LEU A 241 -16.69 -2.37 -9.55
N GLY A 242 -16.54 -1.23 -10.23
CA GLY A 242 -17.36 -0.05 -10.06
C GLY A 242 -17.02 0.75 -8.80
N PHE A 243 -15.84 0.53 -8.21
CA PHE A 243 -15.39 1.27 -7.04
C PHE A 243 -14.99 2.70 -7.38
N ARG A 244 -14.18 2.87 -8.43
CA ARG A 244 -13.64 4.17 -8.88
C ARG A 244 -12.92 4.91 -7.74
N ARG A 245 -12.13 4.18 -6.97
CA ARG A 245 -11.35 4.69 -5.83
C ARG A 245 -9.84 4.59 -6.05
N ALA A 246 -9.41 3.89 -7.11
CA ALA A 246 -8.03 3.80 -7.53
C ALA A 246 -7.61 4.97 -8.43
N MET A 247 -6.35 5.38 -8.36
CA MET A 247 -5.82 6.41 -9.27
C MET A 247 -5.84 5.92 -10.73
N PRO A 248 -6.03 6.81 -11.72
CA PRO A 248 -5.74 6.50 -13.12
C PRO A 248 -4.28 6.11 -13.30
N VAL A 249 -4.04 4.92 -13.85
CA VAL A 249 -2.70 4.39 -14.13
C VAL A 249 -2.65 3.82 -15.55
N THR A 250 -1.60 4.13 -16.30
CA THR A 250 -1.31 3.53 -17.62
C THR A 250 0.13 3.06 -17.73
N GLY A 251 0.41 2.11 -18.60
CA GLY A 251 1.78 1.74 -18.96
C GLY A 251 2.41 2.67 -19.99
N ARG A 252 3.73 2.80 -19.95
CA ARG A 252 4.53 3.46 -20.99
C ARG A 252 5.92 2.84 -21.08
N THR A 253 6.41 2.68 -22.31
CA THR A 253 7.81 2.35 -22.60
C THR A 253 8.57 3.64 -22.87
N LEU A 254 9.68 3.82 -22.16
CA LEU A 254 10.53 5.00 -22.16
C LEU A 254 11.88 4.66 -22.78
N ASN A 255 12.47 5.62 -23.48
CA ASN A 255 13.91 5.62 -23.71
C ASN A 255 14.61 6.25 -22.49
N ILE A 256 15.34 5.42 -21.73
CA ILE A 256 16.06 5.83 -20.52
C ILE A 256 17.02 6.98 -20.82
N THR A 257 17.68 6.98 -21.98
CA THR A 257 18.65 8.01 -22.36
C THR A 257 17.97 9.37 -22.53
N THR A 258 16.94 9.45 -23.36
CA THR A 258 16.33 10.73 -23.75
C THR A 258 15.23 11.19 -22.81
N GLU A 259 14.47 10.28 -22.21
CA GLU A 259 13.28 10.58 -21.42
C GLU A 259 13.52 10.47 -19.91
N ILE A 260 14.69 10.03 -19.47
CA ILE A 260 15.06 9.98 -18.05
C ILE A 260 16.41 10.65 -17.83
N TYR A 261 17.50 10.05 -18.32
CA TYR A 261 18.88 10.47 -18.03
C TYR A 261 19.17 11.92 -18.41
N ASN A 262 18.83 12.33 -19.63
CA ASN A 262 19.12 13.69 -20.14
C ASN A 262 18.34 14.81 -19.41
N ILE A 263 17.24 14.46 -18.74
CA ILE A 263 16.34 15.40 -18.06
C ILE A 263 16.23 15.14 -16.55
N ALA A 264 17.03 14.19 -16.04
CA ALA A 264 17.13 13.88 -14.63
C ALA A 264 18.04 14.88 -13.93
N ASP A 265 17.71 15.21 -12.68
CA ASP A 265 18.50 16.12 -11.88
C ASP A 265 18.95 15.54 -10.53
N GLY A 266 19.74 16.35 -9.83
CA GLY A 266 20.09 16.15 -8.42
C GLY A 266 20.70 14.78 -8.11
N GLU A 267 20.06 14.08 -7.18
CA GLU A 267 20.56 12.81 -6.65
C GLU A 267 20.23 11.61 -7.54
N LEU A 268 19.26 11.72 -8.46
CA LEU A 268 18.89 10.63 -9.37
C LEU A 268 19.94 10.46 -10.46
N LEU A 269 20.37 11.57 -11.07
CA LEU A 269 21.38 11.59 -12.13
C LEU A 269 22.69 10.90 -11.71
N LYS A 270 23.08 11.03 -10.45
CA LYS A 270 24.29 10.41 -9.88
C LYS A 270 24.24 8.89 -9.75
N THR A 271 23.06 8.27 -9.95
CA THR A 271 22.86 6.82 -9.77
C THR A 271 22.90 6.04 -11.07
N PHE A 272 23.09 6.73 -12.20
CA PHE A 272 23.20 6.10 -13.50
C PHE A 272 24.57 5.48 -13.73
N PHE A 273 24.59 4.32 -14.36
CA PHE A 273 25.80 3.62 -14.76
C PHE A 273 25.51 2.67 -15.93
N VAL A 274 26.57 2.19 -16.58
CA VAL A 274 26.47 1.18 -17.64
C VAL A 274 26.83 -0.18 -17.04
N SER A 275 25.98 -1.19 -17.24
CA SER A 275 26.23 -2.54 -16.75
C SER A 275 27.36 -3.22 -17.54
N PRO A 276 27.96 -4.32 -17.04
CA PRO A 276 28.92 -5.11 -17.80
C PRO A 276 28.38 -5.66 -19.13
N ALA A 277 27.05 -5.73 -19.30
CA ALA A 277 26.40 -6.14 -20.53
C ALA A 277 26.16 -4.97 -21.52
N GLY A 278 26.58 -3.75 -21.17
CA GLY A 278 26.40 -2.56 -22.01
C GLY A 278 25.04 -1.88 -21.89
N ASN A 279 24.20 -2.26 -20.91
CA ASN A 279 22.88 -1.66 -20.72
C ASN A 279 22.96 -0.42 -19.82
N LEU A 280 22.15 0.59 -20.12
CA LEU A 280 22.01 1.78 -19.26
C LEU A 280 21.13 1.43 -18.06
N CYS A 281 21.66 1.68 -16.85
CA CYS A 281 21.00 1.35 -15.59
C CYS A 281 20.98 2.53 -14.63
N PHE A 282 20.05 2.52 -13.68
CA PHE A 282 20.01 3.41 -12.54
C PHE A 282 19.35 2.73 -11.35
N HIS A 283 19.71 3.14 -10.13
CA HIS A 283 19.13 2.55 -8.90
C HIS A 283 18.43 3.57 -8.01
N GLY A 284 18.43 4.86 -8.36
CA GLY A 284 17.79 5.91 -7.57
C GLY A 284 18.24 5.98 -6.10
N LYS A 285 17.47 6.67 -5.26
CA LYS A 285 17.70 6.68 -3.80
C LYS A 285 16.43 6.41 -3.02
N CYS A 286 16.36 5.22 -2.43
CA CYS A 286 15.29 4.80 -1.52
C CYS A 286 15.84 3.86 -0.44
N SER A 287 14.98 3.43 0.49
CA SER A 287 15.38 2.62 1.64
C SER A 287 15.44 1.11 1.37
N TYR A 288 14.83 0.63 0.29
CA TYR A 288 14.76 -0.80 -0.05
C TYR A 288 15.15 -1.00 -1.50
N TYR A 289 16.13 -1.88 -1.76
CA TYR A 289 16.50 -2.30 -3.11
C TYR A 289 16.88 -1.15 -4.08
N CYS A 290 17.39 -0.03 -3.55
CA CYS A 290 17.97 1.08 -4.32
C CYS A 290 19.50 1.04 -4.22
N ASP A 291 20.09 -0.05 -4.71
CA ASP A 291 21.52 -0.29 -4.76
C ASP A 291 21.92 -0.86 -6.13
N THR A 292 23.22 -0.98 -6.38
CA THR A 292 23.75 -1.48 -7.66
C THR A 292 23.30 -2.92 -7.98
N ALA A 293 23.05 -3.76 -6.97
CA ALA A 293 22.65 -5.15 -7.16
C ALA A 293 21.18 -5.28 -7.60
N HIS A 294 20.36 -4.28 -7.30
CA HIS A 294 18.93 -4.23 -7.64
C HIS A 294 18.60 -3.06 -8.58
N ALA A 295 19.58 -2.58 -9.34
CA ALA A 295 19.39 -1.48 -10.28
C ALA A 295 18.38 -1.84 -11.37
N VAL A 296 17.63 -0.83 -11.82
CA VAL A 296 16.75 -0.93 -12.98
C VAL A 296 17.62 -0.71 -14.22
N CYS A 297 17.55 -1.64 -15.16
CA CYS A 297 18.35 -1.62 -16.38
C CYS A 297 17.46 -1.73 -17.62
N GLY A 298 17.81 -1.00 -18.67
CA GLY A 298 17.18 -1.15 -19.97
C GLY A 298 17.72 -2.35 -20.76
N ASN A 299 17.23 -2.47 -22.00
CA ASN A 299 17.76 -3.43 -22.98
C ASN A 299 17.80 -2.83 -24.41
N PRO A 300 18.87 -2.11 -24.79
CA PRO A 300 19.95 -1.62 -23.93
C PRO A 300 19.53 -0.40 -23.08
N ASP A 301 18.60 0.42 -23.57
CA ASP A 301 18.18 1.67 -22.93
C ASP A 301 16.67 1.91 -22.96
N THR A 302 15.85 0.89 -23.23
CA THR A 302 14.39 0.97 -23.12
C THR A 302 13.89 0.44 -21.78
N LEU A 303 12.96 1.15 -21.13
CA LEU A 303 12.37 0.79 -19.85
C LEU A 303 10.85 0.90 -19.91
N GLU A 304 10.17 -0.16 -19.49
CA GLU A 304 8.73 -0.12 -19.27
C GLU A 304 8.40 0.22 -17.81
N GLY A 305 7.41 1.08 -17.61
CA GLY A 305 6.96 1.49 -16.29
C GLY A 305 5.47 1.86 -16.26
N SER A 306 4.93 2.00 -15.05
CA SER A 306 3.56 2.46 -14.83
C SER A 306 3.54 3.94 -14.47
N PHE A 307 2.64 4.68 -15.07
CA PHE A 307 2.43 6.10 -14.85
C PHE A 307 1.10 6.31 -14.15
N ALA A 308 1.16 6.71 -12.88
CA ALA A 308 -0.03 7.01 -12.08
C ALA A 308 -0.24 8.52 -11.96
N ALA A 309 -1.47 8.98 -12.24
CA ALA A 309 -1.88 10.36 -12.06
C ALA A 309 -1.63 10.79 -10.60
N PHE A 310 -1.18 12.03 -10.40
CA PHE A 310 -1.03 12.56 -9.04
C PHE A 310 -2.38 12.91 -8.42
N LEU A 311 -2.49 12.63 -7.12
CA LEU A 311 -3.54 13.20 -6.28
C LEU A 311 -3.33 14.72 -6.13
N PRO A 312 -4.40 15.49 -5.84
CA PRO A 312 -4.27 16.92 -5.59
C PRO A 312 -3.22 17.20 -4.52
N ASN A 313 -2.57 18.36 -4.64
CA ASN A 313 -1.56 18.79 -3.67
C ASN A 313 -2.20 18.87 -2.27
N LYS A 314 -1.45 18.48 -1.25
CA LYS A 314 -1.87 18.53 0.16
C LYS A 314 -2.31 19.93 0.60
N SER A 315 -1.78 20.98 -0.02
CA SER A 315 -2.21 22.36 0.25
C SER A 315 -3.67 22.64 -0.13
N PHE A 316 -4.20 21.91 -1.12
CA PHE A 316 -5.59 22.06 -1.59
C PHE A 316 -6.49 20.95 -1.03
N ALA A 317 -6.02 19.71 -1.04
CA ALA A 317 -6.76 18.56 -0.52
C ALA A 317 -5.88 17.75 0.45
N THR A 318 -5.96 18.08 1.73
CA THR A 318 -5.24 17.33 2.78
C THR A 318 -5.80 15.92 2.88
N ARG A 319 -4.90 14.94 2.83
CA ARG A 319 -5.24 13.53 3.05
C ARG A 319 -4.88 13.10 4.47
N LYS A 320 -5.69 12.24 5.06
CA LYS A 320 -5.41 11.58 6.34
C LYS A 320 -5.07 10.12 6.09
N ALA A 321 -3.90 9.70 6.57
CA ALA A 321 -3.52 8.30 6.63
C ALA A 321 -4.13 7.65 7.88
N TRP A 322 -4.69 6.46 7.71
CA TRP A 322 -5.27 5.67 8.78
C TRP A 322 -4.56 4.33 8.85
N ARG A 323 -4.29 3.89 10.08
CA ARG A 323 -3.78 2.54 10.32
C ARG A 323 -4.92 1.55 10.09
N HIS A 324 -4.67 0.54 9.25
CA HIS A 324 -5.66 -0.48 8.96
C HIS A 324 -5.87 -1.40 10.19
N PRO A 325 -7.11 -1.74 10.60
CA PRO A 325 -7.34 -2.63 11.76
C PRO A 325 -6.74 -4.02 11.54
N TRP A 326 -6.94 -4.60 10.35
CA TRP A 326 -6.31 -5.85 9.93
C TRP A 326 -4.86 -5.69 9.44
N ARG A 327 -4.13 -4.67 9.89
CA ARG A 327 -2.72 -4.52 9.55
C ARG A 327 -1.94 -5.74 10.06
N ARG A 328 -1.13 -6.34 9.19
CA ARG A 328 -0.21 -7.43 9.54
C ARG A 328 0.86 -7.00 10.55
N SER A 329 1.59 -7.95 11.11
CA SER A 329 2.62 -7.68 12.13
C SER A 329 3.88 -7.00 11.58
N TYR A 330 4.20 -7.20 10.29
CA TYR A 330 5.49 -6.83 9.68
C TYR A 330 6.67 -7.42 10.47
N HIS A 331 6.48 -8.63 10.96
CA HIS A 331 7.45 -9.31 11.79
C HIS A 331 7.45 -10.81 11.49
N LYS A 332 8.64 -11.40 11.35
CA LYS A 332 8.82 -12.79 10.90
C LYS A 332 8.23 -13.85 11.86
N ARG A 333 8.13 -13.51 13.15
CA ARG A 333 7.71 -14.44 14.22
C ARG A 333 6.42 -14.06 14.93
N ARG A 334 5.95 -12.82 14.78
CA ARG A 334 4.80 -12.32 15.53
C ARG A 334 3.61 -12.33 14.61
N LYS A 335 2.48 -12.82 15.10
CA LYS A 335 1.19 -12.70 14.44
C LYS A 335 0.46 -11.46 14.96
N ALA A 336 -0.45 -10.92 14.16
CA ALA A 336 -1.34 -9.85 14.56
C ALA A 336 -2.53 -10.40 15.36
N GLN A 337 -3.20 -9.55 16.14
CA GLN A 337 -4.32 -9.96 16.99
C GLN A 337 -5.45 -10.62 16.18
N TRP A 338 -5.80 -10.03 15.03
CA TRP A 338 -6.83 -10.56 14.13
C TRP A 338 -6.51 -11.93 13.52
N GLU A 339 -5.24 -12.37 13.55
CA GLU A 339 -4.83 -13.71 13.09
C GLU A 339 -5.10 -14.81 14.14
N HIS A 340 -5.35 -14.41 15.39
CA HIS A 340 -5.63 -15.33 16.50
C HIS A 340 -7.10 -15.31 16.94
N ASP A 341 -7.73 -14.16 16.83
CA ASP A 341 -9.08 -13.92 17.32
C ASP A 341 -10.09 -13.94 16.18
N SER A 342 -10.97 -14.94 16.17
CA SER A 342 -12.04 -15.06 15.19
C SER A 342 -13.17 -14.04 15.38
N GLN A 343 -13.27 -13.43 16.57
CA GLN A 343 -14.25 -12.40 16.92
C GLN A 343 -13.67 -10.99 16.89
N TYR A 344 -12.47 -10.82 16.30
CA TYR A 344 -11.76 -9.55 16.26
C TYR A 344 -12.61 -8.40 15.69
N CYS A 345 -13.49 -8.67 14.72
CA CYS A 345 -14.32 -7.62 14.15
C CYS A 345 -15.32 -7.01 15.15
N SER A 346 -15.79 -7.76 16.15
CA SER A 346 -16.68 -7.23 17.19
C SER A 346 -16.01 -6.07 17.94
N LEU A 347 -14.72 -6.20 18.24
CA LEU A 347 -13.92 -5.10 18.79
C LEU A 347 -13.77 -3.94 17.80
N VAL A 348 -13.56 -4.23 16.51
CA VAL A 348 -13.42 -3.17 15.48
C VAL A 348 -14.72 -2.36 15.35
N LYS A 349 -15.89 -3.00 15.43
CA LYS A 349 -17.22 -2.36 15.37
C LYS A 349 -17.47 -1.38 16.53
N GLU A 350 -16.68 -1.42 17.60
CA GLU A 350 -16.79 -0.48 18.74
C GLU A 350 -15.83 0.71 18.65
N ILE A 351 -14.92 0.72 17.66
CA ILE A 351 -13.84 1.70 17.57
C ILE A 351 -14.16 2.75 16.51
N PRO A 352 -14.19 4.05 16.85
CA PRO A 352 -14.26 5.11 15.85
C PRO A 352 -13.09 5.09 14.87
N PRO A 353 -13.31 5.25 13.55
CA PRO A 353 -14.57 5.61 12.87
C PRO A 353 -15.28 4.41 12.21
N TYR A 354 -15.12 3.20 12.75
CA TYR A 354 -15.68 1.95 12.18
C TYR A 354 -17.03 1.56 12.78
N ASP A 355 -17.37 2.17 13.91
CA ASP A 355 -18.63 2.05 14.64
C ASP A 355 -19.82 2.70 13.91
N GLU A 356 -19.56 3.69 13.05
CA GLU A 356 -20.59 4.36 12.28
C GLU A 356 -20.25 4.60 10.80
N GLY A 357 -21.29 4.86 10.02
CA GLY A 357 -21.19 5.27 8.62
C GLY A 357 -20.68 4.16 7.69
N ARG A 358 -19.95 4.57 6.65
CA ARG A 358 -19.53 3.68 5.56
C ARG A 358 -18.16 3.02 5.76
N ARG A 359 -17.37 3.46 6.74
CA ARG A 359 -15.94 3.14 6.79
C ARG A 359 -15.68 1.64 6.88
N LEU A 360 -16.41 0.93 7.73
CA LEU A 360 -16.24 -0.51 7.86
C LEU A 360 -16.58 -1.24 6.55
N LEU A 361 -17.66 -0.84 5.87
CA LEU A 361 -18.02 -1.38 4.55
C LEU A 361 -17.01 -1.04 3.45
N ASP A 362 -16.39 0.14 3.51
CA ASP A 362 -15.29 0.48 2.59
C ASP A 362 -14.07 -0.43 2.81
N LEU A 363 -13.80 -0.88 4.05
CA LEU A 363 -12.76 -1.87 4.33
C LEU A 363 -13.14 -3.28 3.85
N MET A 364 -14.44 -3.61 3.82
CA MET A 364 -14.92 -4.86 3.21
C MET A 364 -14.71 -4.84 1.70
N ASP A 365 -15.07 -3.75 1.02
CA ASP A 365 -14.78 -3.55 -0.42
C ASP A 365 -13.28 -3.66 -0.71
N MET A 366 -12.45 -3.04 0.13
CA MET A 366 -10.99 -3.08 0.02
C MET A 366 -10.44 -4.49 0.24
N SER A 367 -10.99 -5.26 1.18
CA SER A 367 -10.62 -6.67 1.40
C SER A 367 -10.94 -7.56 0.19
N VAL A 368 -12.12 -7.37 -0.42
CA VAL A 368 -12.49 -8.04 -1.69
C VAL A 368 -11.49 -7.69 -2.79
N PHE A 369 -11.17 -6.41 -2.94
CA PHE A 369 -10.23 -5.92 -3.94
C PHE A 369 -8.81 -6.47 -3.74
N ASP A 370 -8.27 -6.38 -2.51
CA ASP A 370 -6.94 -6.86 -2.18
C ASP A 370 -6.87 -8.40 -2.27
N PHE A 371 -7.95 -9.14 -1.98
CA PHE A 371 -7.98 -10.59 -2.17
C PHE A 371 -7.94 -10.99 -3.65
N LEU A 372 -8.70 -10.30 -4.50
CA LEU A 372 -8.69 -10.53 -5.95
C LEU A 372 -7.28 -10.31 -6.54
N THR A 373 -6.59 -9.25 -6.13
CA THR A 373 -5.21 -8.98 -6.57
C THR A 373 -4.17 -9.87 -5.86
N GLY A 374 -4.48 -10.38 -4.67
CA GLY A 374 -3.53 -11.07 -3.79
C GLY A 374 -2.58 -10.11 -3.05
N ASN A 375 -2.96 -8.83 -2.92
CA ASN A 375 -2.16 -7.82 -2.24
C ASN A 375 -2.25 -8.00 -0.71
N MET A 376 -1.12 -8.36 -0.10
CA MET A 376 -1.02 -8.56 1.36
C MET A 376 -0.55 -7.33 2.13
N ASP A 377 -0.16 -6.27 1.43
CA ASP A 377 0.59 -5.14 2.00
C ASP A 377 -0.31 -3.96 2.41
N ARG A 378 -1.61 -4.20 2.61
CA ARG A 378 -2.56 -3.18 3.08
C ARG A 378 -2.35 -2.84 4.56
N HIS A 379 -1.31 -2.06 4.87
CA HIS A 379 -1.04 -1.63 6.24
C HIS A 379 -1.78 -0.35 6.64
N HIS A 380 -2.07 0.51 5.68
CA HIS A 380 -2.74 1.79 5.85
C HIS A 380 -3.72 2.02 4.71
N TYR A 381 -4.66 2.93 4.94
CA TYR A 381 -5.51 3.49 3.88
C TYR A 381 -5.55 5.01 4.04
N GLU A 382 -6.00 5.69 2.99
CA GLU A 382 -6.12 7.15 2.98
C GLU A 382 -7.54 7.61 2.73
N THR A 383 -7.82 8.82 3.17
CA THR A 383 -9.09 9.54 2.97
C THR A 383 -8.80 11.01 2.74
N PHE A 384 -9.71 11.74 2.12
CA PHE A 384 -9.64 13.19 2.04
C PHE A 384 -10.24 13.82 3.30
N LYS A 385 -9.46 14.64 4.02
CA LYS A 385 -9.92 15.27 5.28
C LYS A 385 -11.13 16.19 5.06
N ILE A 386 -11.24 16.80 3.87
CA ILE A 386 -12.30 17.77 3.55
C ILE A 386 -13.71 17.17 3.64
N PHE A 387 -13.84 15.86 3.42
CA PHE A 387 -15.13 15.16 3.47
C PHE A 387 -15.42 14.52 4.84
N GLY A 388 -14.55 14.72 5.85
CA GLY A 388 -14.74 14.17 7.18
C GLY A 388 -14.56 12.64 7.23
N ASN A 389 -15.33 11.98 8.11
CA ASN A 389 -15.27 10.51 8.27
C ASN A 389 -16.10 9.76 7.22
N ASP A 390 -17.20 10.38 6.74
CA ASP A 390 -18.07 9.82 5.71
C ASP A 390 -17.51 10.10 4.31
N THR A 391 -16.40 9.45 4.01
CA THR A 391 -15.68 9.54 2.75
C THR A 391 -15.15 8.17 2.36
N PHE A 392 -15.05 7.94 1.06
CA PHE A 392 -14.45 6.71 0.54
C PHE A 392 -12.97 6.57 0.94
N THR A 393 -12.51 5.32 0.97
CA THR A 393 -11.10 4.97 1.16
C THR A 393 -10.38 4.95 -0.19
N LEU A 394 -9.24 5.63 -0.29
CA LEU A 394 -8.41 5.61 -1.49
C LEU A 394 -7.76 4.24 -1.67
N HIS A 395 -7.91 3.66 -2.87
CA HIS A 395 -7.21 2.45 -3.28
C HIS A 395 -5.87 2.88 -3.90
N VAL A 396 -4.79 2.78 -3.14
CA VAL A 396 -3.43 3.15 -3.57
C VAL A 396 -2.44 2.04 -3.21
N ASP A 397 -1.23 2.07 -3.76
CA ASP A 397 -0.14 1.16 -3.39
C ASP A 397 -0.47 -0.31 -3.67
N HIS A 398 -0.68 -0.61 -4.94
CA HIS A 398 -1.02 -1.93 -5.45
C HIS A 398 0.20 -2.66 -6.03
N GLY A 399 1.39 -2.07 -5.98
CA GLY A 399 2.61 -2.66 -6.53
C GLY A 399 2.90 -4.10 -6.04
N ARG A 400 2.40 -4.51 -4.87
CA ARG A 400 2.55 -5.87 -4.33
C ARG A 400 1.37 -6.80 -4.61
N GLY A 401 0.47 -6.39 -5.50
CA GLY A 401 -0.56 -7.24 -6.09
C GLY A 401 0.01 -8.16 -7.17
N PHE A 402 -0.78 -9.15 -7.58
CA PHE A 402 -0.48 -10.06 -8.69
C PHE A 402 0.90 -10.75 -8.58
N GLY A 403 1.35 -11.07 -7.37
CA GLY A 403 2.63 -11.77 -7.15
C GLY A 403 2.56 -13.30 -7.35
N LYS A 404 1.40 -13.92 -7.08
CA LYS A 404 1.21 -15.38 -7.14
C LYS A 404 -0.11 -15.74 -7.82
N PRO A 405 -0.11 -16.28 -9.06
CA PRO A 405 -1.34 -16.70 -9.75
C PRO A 405 -1.85 -18.08 -9.30
N PHE A 406 -0.97 -18.95 -8.79
CA PHE A 406 -1.30 -20.32 -8.38
C PHE A 406 -1.51 -20.48 -6.86
N HIS A 407 -1.58 -19.37 -6.13
CA HIS A 407 -1.79 -19.35 -4.68
C HIS A 407 -2.81 -18.26 -4.33
N ASP A 408 -3.75 -18.59 -3.45
CA ASP A 408 -4.78 -17.66 -2.98
C ASP A 408 -4.60 -17.44 -1.47
N GLU A 409 -4.27 -16.21 -1.09
CA GLU A 409 -4.01 -15.86 0.30
C GLU A 409 -5.33 -15.58 1.03
N THR A 410 -5.92 -16.62 1.62
CA THR A 410 -7.22 -16.54 2.31
C THR A 410 -7.21 -15.61 3.50
N SER A 411 -6.05 -15.35 4.13
CA SER A 411 -5.97 -14.40 5.25
C SER A 411 -6.36 -12.96 4.87
N ILE A 412 -6.34 -12.60 3.57
CA ILE A 412 -6.82 -11.28 3.11
C ILE A 412 -8.35 -11.14 3.26
N LEU A 413 -9.11 -12.26 3.25
CA LEU A 413 -10.56 -12.29 3.47
C LEU A 413 -10.96 -12.26 4.95
N ALA A 414 -10.02 -12.17 5.88
CA ALA A 414 -10.31 -12.10 7.31
C ALA A 414 -11.36 -11.02 7.67
N PRO A 415 -11.33 -9.79 7.11
CA PRO A 415 -12.37 -8.79 7.37
C PRO A 415 -13.78 -9.28 7.00
N ILE A 416 -13.95 -9.86 5.81
CA ILE A 416 -15.24 -10.39 5.33
C ILE A 416 -15.72 -11.53 6.23
N LEU A 417 -14.84 -12.48 6.56
CA LEU A 417 -15.18 -13.66 7.34
C LEU A 417 -15.45 -13.36 8.82
N GLN A 418 -14.81 -12.32 9.38
CA GLN A 418 -14.97 -11.93 10.79
C GLN A 418 -16.12 -10.93 10.99
N CYS A 419 -16.32 -10.01 10.05
CA CYS A 419 -17.37 -8.99 10.17
C CYS A 419 -18.71 -9.45 9.61
N CYS A 420 -18.68 -10.42 8.68
CA CYS A 420 -19.82 -10.91 7.92
C CYS A 420 -20.66 -9.76 7.34
N MET A 421 -20.01 -8.83 6.63
CA MET A 421 -20.68 -7.69 6.02
C MET A 421 -20.21 -7.50 4.59
N ILE A 422 -21.13 -7.18 3.69
CA ILE A 422 -20.80 -6.76 2.33
C ILE A 422 -21.79 -5.74 1.80
N ARG A 423 -21.29 -4.79 1.01
CA ARG A 423 -22.15 -3.85 0.29
C ARG A 423 -22.94 -4.57 -0.79
N GLN A 424 -24.23 -4.27 -0.90
CA GLN A 424 -25.10 -4.89 -1.90
C GLN A 424 -24.58 -4.68 -3.34
N SER A 425 -24.09 -3.48 -3.66
CA SER A 425 -23.53 -3.20 -4.99
C SER A 425 -22.29 -4.04 -5.31
N THR A 426 -21.41 -4.25 -4.32
CA THR A 426 -20.23 -5.11 -4.45
C THR A 426 -20.63 -6.56 -4.68
N LEU A 427 -21.56 -7.09 -3.87
CA LEU A 427 -22.09 -8.44 -4.05
C LEU A 427 -22.76 -8.62 -5.42
N GLY A 428 -23.57 -7.65 -5.85
CA GLY A 428 -24.22 -7.67 -7.17
C GLY A 428 -23.22 -7.73 -8.31
N THR A 429 -22.12 -6.97 -8.24
CA THR A 429 -21.05 -6.99 -9.24
C THR A 429 -20.29 -8.32 -9.24
N LEU A 430 -19.98 -8.90 -8.07
CA LEU A 430 -19.34 -10.21 -7.96
C LEU A 430 -20.21 -11.32 -8.57
N LEU A 431 -21.50 -11.33 -8.26
CA LEU A 431 -22.47 -12.28 -8.83
C LEU A 431 -22.60 -12.11 -10.34
N LYS A 432 -22.57 -10.87 -10.85
CA LYS A 432 -22.59 -10.58 -12.29
C LYS A 432 -21.38 -11.21 -13.00
N PHE A 433 -20.17 -11.08 -12.45
CA PHE A 433 -18.98 -11.68 -13.08
C PHE A 433 -18.90 -13.20 -12.90
N HIS A 434 -19.54 -13.76 -11.87
CA HIS A 434 -19.58 -15.21 -11.65
C HIS A 434 -20.63 -15.92 -12.52
N ASN A 435 -21.87 -15.41 -12.55
CA ASN A 435 -23.02 -16.04 -13.20
C ASN A 435 -23.34 -15.46 -14.58
N GLY A 436 -22.82 -14.27 -14.89
CA GLY A 436 -23.10 -13.58 -16.14
C GLY A 436 -22.36 -14.16 -17.34
N PRO A 437 -22.66 -13.65 -18.56
CA PRO A 437 -22.07 -14.15 -19.79
C PRO A 437 -20.59 -13.79 -19.94
N ILE A 438 -20.12 -12.75 -19.25
CA ILE A 438 -18.74 -12.26 -19.30
C ILE A 438 -18.11 -12.45 -17.92
N ARG A 439 -17.10 -13.31 -17.86
CA ARG A 439 -16.27 -13.52 -16.65
C ARG A 439 -15.35 -12.34 -16.37
N LEU A 440 -14.88 -12.21 -15.13
CA LEU A 440 -13.98 -11.12 -14.75
C LEU A 440 -12.66 -11.19 -15.52
N SER A 441 -12.12 -12.39 -15.73
CA SER A 441 -10.93 -12.63 -16.55
C SER A 441 -11.03 -12.00 -17.95
N ALA A 442 -12.13 -12.28 -18.67
CA ALA A 442 -12.38 -11.76 -20.01
C ALA A 442 -12.58 -10.23 -20.01
N ALA A 443 -13.33 -9.70 -19.04
CA ALA A 443 -13.54 -8.26 -18.89
C ALA A 443 -12.22 -7.52 -18.59
N MET A 444 -11.38 -8.07 -17.72
CA MET A 444 -10.04 -7.55 -17.42
C MET A 444 -9.14 -7.55 -18.66
N LYS A 445 -9.10 -8.66 -19.39
CA LYS A 445 -8.33 -8.79 -20.63
C LYS A 445 -8.74 -7.74 -21.66
N GLN A 446 -10.05 -7.53 -21.83
CA GLN A 446 -10.58 -6.50 -22.73
C GLN A 446 -10.26 -5.08 -22.24
N SER A 447 -10.41 -4.82 -20.94
CA SER A 447 -10.17 -3.50 -20.33
C SER A 447 -8.71 -3.07 -20.49
N MET A 448 -7.76 -3.98 -20.28
CA MET A 448 -6.32 -3.72 -20.40
C MET A 448 -5.79 -3.80 -21.84
N ALA A 449 -6.58 -4.27 -22.81
CA ALA A 449 -6.11 -4.47 -24.19
C ALA A 449 -5.70 -3.18 -24.91
N ARG A 450 -6.17 -2.02 -24.42
CA ARG A 450 -5.84 -0.70 -24.96
C ARG A 450 -4.66 -0.03 -24.25
N ASP A 451 -4.17 -0.60 -23.16
CA ASP A 451 -3.01 -0.05 -22.47
C ASP A 451 -1.75 -0.25 -23.34
N PRO A 452 -0.85 0.75 -23.46
CA PRO A 452 0.32 0.66 -24.32
C PRO A 452 1.26 -0.52 -24.02
N VAL A 453 1.24 -1.05 -22.80
CA VAL A 453 2.12 -2.17 -22.38
C VAL A 453 1.38 -3.52 -22.37
N ALA A 454 0.29 -3.63 -23.12
CA ALA A 454 -0.42 -4.88 -23.30
C ALA A 454 0.50 -5.96 -23.94
N PRO A 455 0.50 -7.20 -23.41
CA PRO A 455 -0.29 -7.69 -22.28
C PRO A 455 0.22 -7.21 -20.91
N VAL A 456 -0.69 -6.64 -20.10
CA VAL A 456 -0.38 -6.14 -18.75
C VAL A 456 -0.22 -7.29 -17.75
N LEU A 457 -1.14 -8.26 -17.76
CA LEU A 457 -1.10 -9.44 -16.88
C LEU A 457 -0.84 -10.72 -17.68
N TRP A 458 -0.10 -11.64 -17.06
CA TRP A 458 0.05 -13.01 -17.53
C TRP A 458 -1.25 -13.79 -17.35
N GLU A 459 -1.60 -14.64 -18.33
CA GLU A 459 -2.89 -15.35 -18.41
C GLU A 459 -3.30 -16.10 -17.12
N PRO A 460 -2.40 -16.80 -16.40
CA PRO A 460 -2.74 -17.42 -15.12
C PRO A 460 -3.28 -16.48 -14.05
N HIS A 461 -2.91 -15.19 -14.06
CA HIS A 461 -3.51 -14.21 -13.16
C HIS A 461 -4.97 -13.92 -13.51
N LEU A 462 -5.32 -13.92 -14.80
CA LEU A 462 -6.72 -13.76 -15.24
C LEU A 462 -7.56 -14.96 -14.79
N ILE A 463 -7.04 -16.18 -14.95
CA ILE A 463 -7.69 -17.41 -14.45
C ILE A 463 -7.86 -17.36 -12.92
N ALA A 464 -6.84 -16.88 -12.20
CA ALA A 464 -6.90 -16.75 -10.75
C ALA A 464 -8.00 -15.79 -10.27
N LEU A 465 -8.30 -14.72 -11.01
CA LEU A 465 -9.38 -13.79 -10.67
C LEU A 465 -10.74 -14.47 -10.62
N ASP A 466 -11.07 -15.28 -11.63
CA ASP A 466 -12.34 -16.01 -11.67
C ASP A 466 -12.43 -17.05 -10.54
N ARG A 467 -11.32 -17.75 -10.25
CA ARG A 467 -11.23 -18.67 -9.10
C ARG A 467 -11.47 -17.94 -7.78
N ARG A 468 -10.84 -16.78 -7.58
CA ARG A 468 -10.96 -15.96 -6.37
C ARG A 468 -12.37 -15.39 -6.19
N ILE A 469 -13.08 -15.02 -7.27
CA ILE A 469 -14.50 -14.65 -7.16
C ILE A 469 -15.31 -15.78 -6.53
N GLY A 470 -15.12 -17.03 -6.98
CA GLY A 470 -15.81 -18.19 -6.41
C GLY A 470 -15.54 -18.34 -4.90
N MET A 471 -14.28 -18.13 -4.48
CA MET A 471 -13.90 -18.17 -3.07
C MET A 471 -14.53 -17.05 -2.24
N ILE A 472 -14.62 -15.83 -2.77
CA ILE A 472 -15.31 -14.72 -2.10
C ILE A 472 -16.80 -15.04 -1.92
N LEU A 473 -17.47 -15.52 -2.96
CA LEU A 473 -18.88 -15.88 -2.89
C LEU A 473 -19.13 -17.04 -1.91
N GLN A 474 -18.21 -18.00 -1.83
CA GLN A 474 -18.26 -19.07 -0.84
C GLN A 474 -18.12 -18.52 0.60
N ALA A 475 -17.16 -17.62 0.84
CA ALA A 475 -17.01 -16.96 2.14
C ALA A 475 -18.27 -16.19 2.56
N ILE A 476 -18.91 -15.47 1.62
CA ILE A 476 -20.16 -14.75 1.87
C ILE A 476 -21.29 -15.73 2.17
N ARG A 477 -21.38 -16.85 1.44
CA ARG A 477 -22.39 -17.89 1.68
C ARG A 477 -22.24 -18.51 3.07
N GLU A 478 -21.00 -18.71 3.53
CA GLU A 478 -20.74 -19.19 4.89
C GLU A 478 -21.20 -18.20 5.96
N CYS A 479 -21.04 -16.89 5.73
CA CYS A 479 -21.62 -15.87 6.61
C CYS A 479 -23.15 -15.91 6.61
N VAL A 480 -23.78 -16.02 5.44
CA VAL A 480 -25.25 -16.14 5.29
C VAL A 480 -25.83 -17.35 6.00
N ASN A 481 -25.09 -18.45 6.06
CA ASN A 481 -25.54 -19.65 6.77
C ASN A 481 -25.32 -19.59 8.29
N ARG A 482 -24.49 -18.66 8.78
CA ARG A 482 -24.16 -18.50 10.22
C ARG A 482 -25.03 -17.49 10.93
N GLU A 483 -25.35 -16.39 10.27
CA GLU A 483 -26.18 -15.30 10.82
C GLU A 483 -27.56 -15.28 10.14
N ASP A 484 -28.61 -14.95 10.89
CA ASP A 484 -29.93 -14.66 10.30
C ASP A 484 -29.78 -13.49 9.31
N SER A 485 -30.21 -13.69 8.06
CA SER A 485 -29.71 -13.02 6.85
C SER A 485 -29.91 -11.49 6.76
N ASP A 486 -30.62 -10.87 7.69
CA ASP A 486 -31.11 -9.49 7.57
C ASP A 486 -30.05 -8.40 7.83
N GLN A 487 -28.87 -8.74 8.38
CA GLN A 487 -27.81 -7.76 8.70
C GLN A 487 -26.56 -7.83 7.81
N LEU A 488 -26.43 -8.87 6.97
CA LEU A 488 -25.20 -9.17 6.22
C LEU A 488 -25.01 -8.30 4.97
N VAL A 489 -26.09 -8.10 4.22
CA VAL A 489 -26.09 -7.33 2.97
C VAL A 489 -26.59 -5.93 3.26
N VAL A 490 -25.65 -4.99 3.36
CA VAL A 490 -25.99 -3.61 3.69
C VAL A 490 -26.33 -2.84 2.42
N GLN A 491 -27.56 -2.34 2.35
CA GLN A 491 -27.99 -1.38 1.33
C GLN A 491 -27.36 -0.02 1.64
N SER A 492 -26.70 0.58 0.65
CA SER A 492 -26.01 1.87 0.79
C SER A 492 -26.94 3.07 1.01
N GLU A 493 -28.26 2.88 0.98
CA GLU A 493 -29.25 3.98 0.87
C GLU A 493 -30.15 4.18 2.10
N LYS A 494 -29.83 3.61 3.26
CA LYS A 494 -30.70 3.79 4.45
C LYS A 494 -30.66 5.17 5.13
N LYS A 495 -29.81 6.12 4.69
CA LYS A 495 -29.76 7.48 5.29
C LYS A 495 -30.24 8.62 4.38
N GLU A 496 -30.31 8.45 3.07
CA GLU A 496 -30.65 9.58 2.19
C GLU A 496 -32.17 9.77 2.00
N LYS A 497 -32.96 8.69 2.10
CA LYS A 497 -34.44 8.80 2.06
C LYS A 497 -35.05 9.33 3.36
N ALA A 498 -34.47 9.02 4.52
CA ALA A 498 -35.01 9.46 5.81
C ALA A 498 -34.83 10.96 6.06
N GLU A 499 -33.76 11.58 5.54
CA GLU A 499 -33.56 13.04 5.64
C GLU A 499 -34.41 13.84 4.64
N ILE A 500 -34.83 13.24 3.54
CA ILE A 500 -35.71 13.88 2.55
C ILE A 500 -37.18 13.81 3.02
N GLU A 501 -37.61 12.69 3.60
CA GLU A 501 -38.96 12.55 4.18
C GLU A 501 -39.15 13.32 5.50
N MET A 502 -38.07 13.73 6.18
CA MET A 502 -38.16 14.67 7.32
C MET A 502 -38.10 16.16 6.92
N ARG A 503 -37.84 16.47 5.64
CA ARG A 503 -37.76 17.84 5.11
C ARG A 503 -38.81 18.16 4.05
N THR A 504 -39.70 17.23 3.75
CA THR A 504 -40.95 17.43 3.00
C THR A 504 -42.13 17.28 3.94
#